data_AF-A0A1Q7KUA9-F1
#
_entry.id   AF-A0A1Q7KUA9-F1
#
_cell.length_a   1.000
_cell.length_b   1.000
_cell.length_c   1.000
_cell.angle_alpha   90.00
_cell.angle_beta   90.00
_cell.angle_gamma   90.00
#
_symmetry.space_group_name_H-M   'P 1'
#
loop_
_entity.id
_entity.type
_entity.pdbx_description
1 polymer ?
#
loop_
_entity_poly.entity_id
_entity_poly.type
_entity_poly.pdbx_seq_one_letter_code
_entity_poly.pdbx_strand_id
1 'polypeptide(L)'
;MENKILYSCGLVICLIVTSGILVHINGEQFQIPAWIKNIARWWHEGAIDDSEFVKGIQYLIENKIMVTHVSNTKIVKENKIPFWVKNNAGWWANGIISDNDFVSAIQYLINSGVIVINSDLNSTGNNPETQCDRFTTPAEKETCMKQIEYDAKIKSAIEEATKHAIGPVTFYYVNSESQTADDGKMLLTIHLVVENSGNQEITMTCLRQDSCNYALSDGQKEIPYATNTLVYGSLTLPAKTPKLVDWTFYGIFDTSKDYSFLIKEPWGTGSIPIKIR
;
A
#
# COMPACT_ATOMS: atom_id res chain seq x y z
N MET A 1 77.61 -19.98 -12.17
CA MET A 1 76.29 -19.30 -12.24
C MET A 1 75.50 -19.78 -11.04
N GLU A 2 75.57 -19.00 -9.96
CA GLU A 2 74.77 -19.20 -8.75
C GLU A 2 73.30 -18.91 -9.07
N ASN A 3 72.38 -19.77 -8.62
CA ASN A 3 70.98 -19.39 -8.51
C ASN A 3 70.47 -19.76 -7.11
N LYS A 4 70.26 -18.72 -6.31
CA LYS A 4 69.71 -18.77 -4.96
C LYS A 4 68.21 -19.08 -5.07
N ILE A 5 67.75 -20.18 -4.47
CA ILE A 5 66.34 -20.39 -4.19
C ILE A 5 66.06 -19.75 -2.82
N LEU A 6 65.37 -18.61 -2.85
CA LEU A 6 64.97 -17.85 -1.68
C LEU A 6 63.60 -18.36 -1.17
N TYR A 7 63.54 -18.58 0.13
CA TYR A 7 62.40 -18.86 1.02
C TYR A 7 61.06 -18.21 0.62
N SER A 8 59.93 -18.85 0.96
CA SER A 8 59.13 -18.42 2.12
C SER A 8 57.75 -19.09 2.25
N CYS A 9 57.46 -19.45 3.51
CA CYS A 9 56.17 -19.77 4.13
C CYS A 9 54.92 -19.27 3.39
N GLY A 10 54.14 -20.21 2.84
CA GLY A 10 52.72 -19.99 2.56
C GLY A 10 51.92 -20.07 3.86
N LEU A 11 51.49 -18.92 4.36
CA LEU A 11 50.49 -18.74 5.41
C LEU A 11 49.19 -19.47 5.04
N VAL A 12 48.75 -20.40 5.89
CA VAL A 12 47.40 -20.96 5.86
C VAL A 12 46.45 -19.87 6.36
N ILE A 13 45.85 -19.11 5.45
CA ILE A 13 44.75 -18.19 5.77
C ILE A 13 43.48 -19.03 5.91
N CYS A 14 43.08 -19.26 7.16
CA CYS A 14 41.77 -19.79 7.50
C CYS A 14 40.73 -18.70 7.16
N LEU A 15 40.12 -18.79 5.97
CA LEU A 15 38.97 -17.99 5.60
C LEU A 15 37.78 -18.47 6.43
N ILE A 16 37.59 -17.85 7.59
CA ILE A 16 36.35 -17.96 8.34
C ILE A 16 35.30 -17.23 7.52
N VAL A 17 34.58 -17.97 6.68
CA VAL A 17 33.33 -17.51 6.10
C VAL A 17 32.32 -17.48 7.24
N THR A 18 32.39 -16.45 8.08
CA THR A 18 31.22 -16.12 8.90
C THR A 18 30.21 -15.57 7.92
N SER A 19 29.37 -16.48 7.43
CA SER A 19 28.09 -16.18 6.78
C SER A 19 27.27 -15.38 7.79
N GLY A 20 27.50 -14.07 7.82
CA GLY A 20 26.63 -13.11 8.46
C GLY A 20 25.35 -13.15 7.66
N ILE A 21 24.33 -13.80 8.22
CA ILE A 21 22.97 -13.79 7.70
C ILE A 21 22.59 -12.32 7.57
N LEU A 22 22.52 -11.82 6.33
CA LEU A 22 21.88 -10.55 6.02
C LEU A 22 20.39 -10.74 6.32
N VAL A 23 19.99 -10.46 7.55
CA VAL A 23 18.58 -10.28 7.88
C VAL A 23 18.11 -9.06 7.08
N HIS A 24 17.45 -9.33 5.95
CA HIS A 24 16.70 -8.30 5.24
C HIS A 24 15.46 -8.04 6.09
N ILE A 25 15.52 -6.98 6.91
CA ILE A 25 14.34 -6.44 7.56
C ILE A 25 13.57 -5.73 6.45
N ASN A 26 12.68 -6.46 5.79
CA ASN A 26 11.71 -5.85 4.88
C ASN A 26 10.76 -5.01 5.73
N GLY A 27 10.95 -3.69 5.71
CA GLY A 27 9.98 -2.74 6.23
C GLY A 27 8.68 -2.89 5.46
N GLU A 28 7.58 -3.07 6.20
CA GLU A 28 6.22 -3.16 5.69
C GLU A 28 5.86 -1.93 4.85
N GLN A 29 5.11 -2.11 3.76
CA GLN A 29 4.80 -1.03 2.82
C GLN A 29 3.30 -0.79 2.72
N PHE A 30 2.91 0.40 3.18
CA PHE A 30 1.57 0.95 3.13
C PHE A 30 1.38 1.71 1.81
N GLN A 31 0.49 1.23 0.94
CA GLN A 31 0.17 1.89 -0.33
C GLN A 31 -0.67 3.15 -0.08
N ILE A 32 -0.18 4.28 -0.59
CA ILE A 32 -0.89 5.56 -0.51
C ILE A 32 -1.97 5.58 -1.60
N PRO A 33 -3.24 5.90 -1.29
CA PRO A 33 -4.28 6.01 -2.31
C PRO A 33 -3.89 6.95 -3.46
N ALA A 34 -4.18 6.56 -4.70
CA ALA A 34 -3.72 7.29 -5.89
C ALA A 34 -4.17 8.76 -5.96
N TRP A 35 -5.31 9.11 -5.34
CA TRP A 35 -5.80 10.49 -5.30
C TRP A 35 -4.85 11.45 -4.57
N ILE A 36 -4.02 10.94 -3.66
CA ILE A 36 -3.01 11.73 -2.92
C ILE A 36 -1.92 12.26 -3.85
N LYS A 37 -1.63 11.56 -4.95
CA LYS A 37 -0.63 11.99 -5.93
C LYS A 37 -0.96 13.35 -6.54
N ASN A 38 -2.23 13.76 -6.52
CA ASN A 38 -2.65 15.08 -6.96
C ASN A 38 -2.13 16.18 -6.04
N ILE A 39 -2.06 15.96 -4.73
CA ILE A 39 -1.51 16.91 -3.75
C ILE A 39 -0.03 17.16 -4.04
N ALA A 40 0.72 16.09 -4.28
CA ALA A 40 2.13 16.18 -4.64
C ALA A 40 2.35 16.86 -6.00
N ARG A 41 1.47 16.59 -6.98
CA ARG A 41 1.48 17.25 -8.29
C ARG A 41 1.24 18.75 -8.18
N TRP A 42 0.17 19.14 -7.50
CA TRP A 42 -0.17 20.55 -7.29
C TRP A 42 0.93 21.30 -6.55
N TRP A 43 1.57 20.66 -5.56
CA TRP A 43 2.68 21.28 -4.85
C TRP A 43 3.90 21.46 -5.77
N HIS A 44 4.27 20.43 -6.53
CA HIS A 44 5.38 20.48 -7.47
C HIS A 44 5.17 21.56 -8.55
N GLU A 45 3.97 21.64 -9.11
CA GLU A 45 3.57 22.62 -10.13
C GLU A 45 3.37 24.04 -9.55
N GLY A 46 3.43 24.21 -8.23
CA GLY A 46 3.28 25.49 -7.55
C GLY A 46 1.83 25.98 -7.44
N ALA A 47 0.85 25.10 -7.67
CA ALA A 47 -0.56 25.38 -7.48
C ALA A 47 -0.96 25.42 -6.00
N ILE A 48 -0.22 24.73 -5.12
CA ILE A 48 -0.30 24.89 -3.66
C ILE A 48 1.08 25.21 -3.08
N ASP A 49 1.10 25.94 -1.96
CA ASP A 49 2.34 26.35 -1.31
C ASP A 49 2.91 25.28 -0.35
N ASP A 50 4.10 25.53 0.19
CA ASP A 50 4.79 24.61 1.11
C ASP A 50 3.98 24.38 2.41
N SER A 51 3.23 25.38 2.88
CA SER A 51 2.41 25.26 4.09
C SER A 51 1.17 24.41 3.83
N GLU A 52 0.53 24.58 2.68
CA GLU A 52 -0.63 23.79 2.25
C GLU A 52 -0.23 22.33 2.03
N PHE A 53 0.92 22.08 1.42
CA PHE A 53 1.48 20.74 1.27
C PHE A 53 1.75 20.08 2.63
N VAL A 54 2.42 20.78 3.55
CA VAL A 54 2.72 20.26 4.91
C VAL A 54 1.44 19.87 5.65
N LYS A 55 0.41 20.71 5.61
CA LYS A 55 -0.89 20.40 6.24
C LYS A 55 -1.57 19.19 5.64
N GLY A 56 -1.54 19.08 4.30
CA GLY A 56 -2.02 17.89 3.61
C GLY A 56 -1.33 16.62 4.11
N ILE A 57 0.01 16.63 4.19
CA ILE A 57 0.77 15.47 4.70
C ILE A 57 0.46 15.17 6.17
N GLN A 58 0.37 16.18 7.03
CA GLN A 58 0.00 16.02 8.45
C GLN A 58 -1.34 15.28 8.57
N TYR A 59 -2.35 15.74 7.83
CA TYR A 59 -3.67 15.11 7.83
C TYR A 59 -3.62 13.63 7.41
N LEU A 60 -2.85 13.30 6.36
CA LEU A 60 -2.73 11.92 5.88
C LEU A 60 -2.10 11.00 6.92
N ILE A 61 -1.11 11.49 7.65
CA ILE A 61 -0.46 10.73 8.70
C ILE A 61 -1.39 10.56 9.91
N GLU A 62 -2.05 11.64 10.34
CA GLU A 62 -2.99 11.63 11.47
C GLU A 62 -4.17 10.66 11.25
N ASN A 63 -4.68 10.58 10.01
CA ASN A 63 -5.78 9.69 9.64
C ASN A 63 -5.32 8.30 9.20
N LYS A 64 -4.03 7.96 9.35
CA LYS A 64 -3.45 6.65 8.97
C LYS A 64 -3.66 6.30 7.49
N ILE A 65 -3.74 7.32 6.63
CA ILE A 65 -3.76 7.23 5.16
C ILE A 65 -2.33 7.21 4.61
N MET A 66 -1.36 7.70 5.37
CA MET A 66 0.06 7.55 5.11
C MET A 66 0.72 7.07 6.39
N VAL A 67 1.32 5.89 6.37
CA VAL A 67 2.06 5.38 7.53
C VAL A 67 3.53 5.76 7.38
N THR A 68 4.07 6.42 8.40
CA THR A 68 5.49 6.76 8.45
C THR A 68 6.11 6.10 9.68
N HIS A 69 7.14 5.28 9.51
CA HIS A 69 7.93 4.77 10.63
C HIS A 69 8.86 5.89 11.12
N VAL A 70 8.51 6.56 12.23
CA VAL A 70 9.34 7.63 12.80
C VAL A 70 10.33 6.99 13.77
N SER A 71 11.64 7.22 13.56
CA SER A 71 12.67 6.82 14.52
C SER A 71 13.03 8.03 15.37
N ASN A 72 13.03 7.89 16.69
CA ASN A 72 13.41 8.94 17.65
C ASN A 72 14.89 9.33 17.50
N THR A 73 15.27 10.05 16.45
CA THR A 73 16.65 10.51 16.26
C THR A 73 16.73 11.92 15.68
N LYS A 74 17.53 12.74 16.39
CA LYS A 74 18.06 14.09 16.09
C LYS A 74 17.19 15.01 15.21
N ILE A 75 16.51 15.92 15.90
CA ILE A 75 15.91 17.13 15.35
C ILE A 75 17.01 18.01 14.76
N VAL A 76 17.18 18.00 13.44
CA VAL A 76 17.86 19.10 12.73
C VAL A 76 16.77 20.12 12.45
N LYS A 77 16.74 21.25 13.16
CA LYS A 77 15.72 22.29 12.89
C LYS A 77 15.98 22.94 11.53
N GLU A 78 15.28 22.46 10.51
CA GLU A 78 15.14 23.17 9.24
C GLU A 78 13.82 23.94 9.25
N ASN A 79 13.85 25.17 8.72
CA ASN A 79 12.66 26.04 8.67
C ASN A 79 12.01 26.04 7.27
N LYS A 80 12.53 25.25 6.32
CA LYS A 80 12.10 25.25 4.92
C LYS A 80 12.18 23.84 4.34
N ILE A 81 11.29 23.54 3.41
CA ILE A 81 11.31 22.27 2.69
C ILE A 81 12.47 22.28 1.67
N PRO A 82 13.37 21.29 1.67
CA PRO A 82 14.41 21.20 0.66
C PRO A 82 13.86 20.97 -0.74
N PHE A 83 14.51 21.57 -1.74
CA PHE A 83 14.08 21.45 -3.14
C PHE A 83 14.03 20.00 -3.65
N TRP A 84 14.92 19.13 -3.16
CA TRP A 84 14.91 17.71 -3.54
C TRP A 84 13.62 17.00 -3.12
N VAL A 85 13.00 17.39 -2.00
CA VAL A 85 11.71 16.83 -1.57
C VAL A 85 10.60 17.24 -2.55
N LYS A 86 10.66 18.48 -3.03
CA LYS A 86 9.71 19.00 -4.03
C LYS A 86 9.85 18.34 -5.40
N ASN A 87 11.07 17.97 -5.79
CA ASN A 87 11.29 17.15 -6.98
C ASN A 87 10.75 15.73 -6.81
N ASN A 88 11.00 15.12 -5.64
CA ASN A 88 10.46 13.79 -5.34
C ASN A 88 8.93 13.77 -5.39
N ALA A 89 8.24 14.82 -4.91
CA ALA A 89 6.79 14.94 -5.05
C ALA A 89 6.33 14.94 -6.52
N GLY A 90 7.01 15.69 -7.39
CA GLY A 90 6.72 15.68 -8.82
C GLY A 90 6.98 14.33 -9.48
N TRP A 91 8.08 13.67 -9.14
CA TRP A 91 8.39 12.33 -9.62
C TRP A 91 7.38 11.29 -9.12
N TRP A 92 6.95 11.39 -7.87
CA TRP A 92 5.99 10.49 -7.29
C TRP A 92 4.60 10.65 -7.93
N ALA A 93 4.18 11.89 -8.14
CA ALA A 93 2.96 12.23 -8.84
C ALA A 93 2.89 11.65 -10.26
N ASN A 94 4.03 11.64 -10.95
CA ASN A 94 4.18 11.08 -12.29
C ASN A 94 4.46 9.56 -12.30
N GLY A 95 4.45 8.90 -11.14
CA GLY A 95 4.73 7.47 -11.03
C GLY A 95 6.18 7.06 -11.32
N ILE A 96 7.11 8.01 -11.29
CA ILE A 96 8.55 7.80 -11.53
C ILE A 96 9.23 7.18 -10.31
N ILE A 97 8.85 7.61 -9.11
CA ILE A 97 9.32 7.02 -7.84
C ILE A 97 8.16 6.37 -7.10
N SER A 98 8.51 5.41 -6.23
CA SER A 98 7.53 4.65 -5.45
C SER A 98 6.91 5.47 -4.32
N ASP A 99 5.80 4.97 -3.77
CA ASP A 99 5.22 5.50 -2.53
C ASP A 99 6.27 5.50 -1.41
N ASN A 100 7.15 4.50 -1.35
CA ASN A 100 8.19 4.38 -0.31
C ASN A 100 9.27 5.45 -0.45
N ASP A 101 9.68 5.75 -1.69
CA ASP A 101 10.66 6.80 -1.97
C ASP A 101 10.09 8.16 -1.56
N PHE A 102 8.80 8.37 -1.81
CA PHE A 102 8.10 9.57 -1.38
C PHE A 102 7.93 9.63 0.14
N VAL A 103 7.49 8.53 0.79
CA VAL A 103 7.36 8.42 2.25
C VAL A 103 8.70 8.65 2.94
N SER A 104 9.81 8.20 2.36
CA SER A 104 11.16 8.47 2.87
C SER A 104 11.49 9.96 2.87
N ALA A 105 11.05 10.70 1.85
CA ALA A 105 11.17 12.16 1.79
C ALA A 105 10.29 12.83 2.86
N ILE A 106 9.09 12.31 3.13
CA ILE A 106 8.23 12.77 4.21
C ILE A 106 8.82 12.48 5.59
N GLN A 107 9.39 11.29 5.79
CA GLN A 107 10.11 10.92 7.03
C GLN A 107 11.25 11.90 7.31
N TYR A 108 11.99 12.32 6.28
CA TYR A 108 12.99 13.37 6.43
C TYR A 108 12.38 14.69 6.92
N LEU A 109 11.24 15.13 6.37
CA LEU A 109 10.57 16.35 6.80
C LEU A 109 10.07 16.29 8.25
N ILE A 110 9.66 15.11 8.71
CA ILE A 110 9.29 14.88 10.11
C ILE A 110 10.55 14.97 11.00
N ASN A 111 11.62 14.26 10.62
CA ASN A 111 12.87 14.22 11.40
C ASN A 111 13.56 15.60 11.47
N SER A 112 13.40 16.42 10.43
CA SER A 112 13.89 17.81 10.38
C SER A 112 12.97 18.82 11.07
N GLY A 113 11.85 18.38 11.64
CA GLY A 113 10.89 19.24 12.34
C GLY A 113 10.15 20.22 11.44
N VAL A 114 10.22 20.04 10.11
CA VAL A 114 9.43 20.81 9.14
C VAL A 114 7.95 20.37 9.20
N ILE A 115 7.71 19.07 9.39
CA ILE A 115 6.39 18.50 9.65
C ILE A 115 6.32 18.11 11.14
N VAL A 116 5.32 18.63 11.85
CA VAL A 116 5.06 18.30 13.25
C VAL A 116 3.72 17.58 13.34
N ILE A 117 3.70 16.34 13.81
CA ILE A 117 2.46 15.55 13.92
C ILE A 117 1.87 15.79 15.32
N ASN A 118 0.68 16.39 15.39
CA ASN A 118 -0.05 16.55 16.66
C ASN A 118 -1.13 15.46 16.72
N SER A 119 -0.93 14.47 17.57
CA SER A 119 -1.86 13.35 17.73
C SER A 119 -3.08 13.72 18.57
N ASP A 120 -3.87 14.71 18.15
CA ASP A 120 -5.09 15.13 18.85
C ASP A 120 -6.24 15.37 17.87
N LEU A 121 -6.73 14.31 17.22
CA LEU A 121 -8.05 14.32 16.57
C LEU A 121 -8.78 13.00 16.83
N ASN A 122 -9.27 12.83 18.05
CA ASN A 122 -10.49 12.06 18.27
C ASN A 122 -11.68 12.96 17.93
N SER A 123 -12.50 12.58 16.95
CA SER A 123 -13.80 13.24 16.72
C SER A 123 -14.90 12.19 16.62
N THR A 124 -15.62 12.04 17.73
CA THR A 124 -17.02 11.65 17.76
C THR A 124 -17.87 12.94 17.67
N GLY A 125 -18.63 13.13 16.59
CA GLY A 125 -19.54 14.27 16.44
C GLY A 125 -20.33 14.24 15.11
N ASN A 126 -21.60 14.68 15.17
CA ASN A 126 -22.68 14.45 14.20
C ASN A 126 -22.49 15.17 12.83
N ASN A 127 -23.02 14.54 11.77
CA ASN A 127 -22.89 14.85 10.33
C ASN A 127 -21.42 14.92 9.81
N PRO A 128 -20.91 13.84 9.17
CA PRO A 128 -19.53 13.76 8.69
C PRO A 128 -19.12 14.93 7.80
N GLU A 129 -20.00 15.45 6.96
CA GLU A 129 -19.65 16.53 6.01
C GLU A 129 -19.37 17.86 6.72
N THR A 130 -20.08 18.18 7.81
CA THR A 130 -19.86 19.41 8.59
C THR A 130 -18.51 19.40 9.33
N GLN A 131 -17.90 18.22 9.49
CA GLN A 131 -16.54 18.09 10.02
C GLN A 131 -15.50 18.71 9.07
N CYS A 132 -15.80 18.85 7.77
CA CYS A 132 -14.87 19.44 6.82
C CYS A 132 -14.91 20.98 6.83
N ASP A 133 -15.93 21.61 7.43
CA ASP A 133 -16.06 23.07 7.47
C ASP A 133 -14.97 23.75 8.31
N ARG A 134 -14.36 23.01 9.24
CA ARG A 134 -13.23 23.50 10.06
C ARG A 134 -11.95 23.76 9.25
N PHE A 135 -11.83 23.16 8.08
CA PHE A 135 -10.67 23.33 7.22
C PHE A 135 -10.79 24.62 6.42
N THR A 136 -9.71 25.36 6.28
CA THR A 136 -9.73 26.66 5.60
C THR A 136 -9.21 26.58 4.17
N THR A 137 -8.38 25.59 3.85
CA THR A 137 -7.81 25.44 2.50
C THR A 137 -8.70 24.57 1.61
N PRO A 138 -8.72 24.80 0.29
CA PRO A 138 -9.42 23.91 -0.65
C PRO A 138 -8.93 22.47 -0.60
N ALA A 139 -7.62 22.24 -0.48
CA ALA A 139 -7.02 20.91 -0.46
C ALA A 139 -7.43 20.09 0.78
N GLU A 140 -7.45 20.70 1.98
CA GLU A 140 -7.90 20.02 3.20
C GLU A 140 -9.40 19.68 3.13
N LYS A 141 -10.22 20.62 2.63
CA LYS A 141 -11.64 20.37 2.43
C LYS A 141 -11.87 19.22 1.46
N GLU A 142 -11.19 19.23 0.30
CA GLU A 142 -11.31 18.17 -0.69
C GLU A 142 -10.85 16.82 -0.13
N THR A 143 -9.71 16.78 0.56
CA THR A 143 -9.16 15.58 1.21
C THR A 143 -10.14 15.01 2.24
N CYS A 144 -10.71 15.87 3.08
CA CYS A 144 -11.71 15.49 4.07
C CYS A 144 -12.98 14.92 3.41
N MET A 145 -13.50 15.61 2.39
CA MET A 145 -14.69 15.16 1.67
C MET A 145 -14.45 13.84 0.94
N LYS A 146 -13.28 13.66 0.31
CA LYS A 146 -12.89 12.41 -0.37
C LYS A 146 -12.72 11.24 0.61
N GLN A 147 -12.23 11.50 1.82
CA GLN A 147 -12.14 10.48 2.86
C GLN A 147 -13.53 10.03 3.32
N ILE A 148 -14.45 10.98 3.53
CA ILE A 148 -15.85 10.66 3.86
C ILE A 148 -16.50 9.83 2.75
N GLU A 149 -16.31 10.22 1.48
CA GLU A 149 -16.81 9.47 0.33
C GLU A 149 -16.24 8.05 0.28
N TYR A 150 -14.93 7.90 0.52
CA TYR A 150 -14.25 6.61 0.55
C TYR A 150 -14.75 5.71 1.70
N ASP A 151 -14.88 6.26 2.91
CA ASP A 151 -15.36 5.52 4.08
C ASP A 151 -16.84 5.14 3.93
N ALA A 152 -17.66 6.02 3.36
CA ALA A 152 -19.04 5.72 3.01
C ALA A 152 -19.13 4.59 1.98
N LYS A 153 -18.27 4.62 0.94
CA LYS A 153 -18.18 3.54 -0.05
C LYS A 153 -17.82 2.20 0.59
N ILE A 154 -16.82 2.17 1.47
CA ILE A 154 -16.44 0.96 2.21
C ILE A 154 -17.61 0.45 3.07
N LYS A 155 -18.27 1.34 3.81
CA LYS A 155 -19.39 0.97 4.69
C LYS A 155 -20.52 0.35 3.88
N SER A 156 -20.94 0.99 2.79
CA SER A 156 -21.97 0.46 1.89
C SER A 156 -21.55 -0.88 1.30
N ALA A 157 -20.29 -1.03 0.87
CA ALA A 157 -19.77 -2.26 0.32
C ALA A 157 -19.79 -3.41 1.35
N ILE A 158 -19.46 -3.14 2.62
CA ILE A 158 -19.51 -4.14 3.69
C ILE A 158 -20.94 -4.58 4.00
N GLU A 159 -21.93 -3.66 3.96
CA GLU A 159 -23.34 -3.95 4.26
C GLU A 159 -23.96 -4.92 3.24
N GLU A 160 -23.55 -4.86 1.98
CA GLU A 160 -24.06 -5.70 0.88
C GLU A 160 -23.22 -6.98 0.65
N ALA A 161 -22.03 -7.05 1.25
CA ALA A 161 -21.07 -8.11 0.98
C ALA A 161 -21.34 -9.42 1.73
N THR A 162 -20.79 -10.50 1.17
CA THR A 162 -20.71 -11.80 1.85
C THR A 162 -19.40 -11.88 2.64
N LYS A 163 -19.47 -12.20 3.94
CA LYS A 163 -18.31 -12.23 4.84
C LYS A 163 -17.61 -13.59 4.83
N HIS A 164 -16.29 -13.58 4.71
CA HIS A 164 -15.41 -14.75 4.76
C HIS A 164 -14.20 -14.47 5.66
N ALA A 165 -14.08 -15.18 6.78
CA ALA A 165 -12.93 -15.05 7.68
C ALA A 165 -11.83 -16.04 7.25
N ILE A 166 -10.62 -15.55 6.99
CA ILE A 166 -9.46 -16.35 6.58
C ILE A 166 -8.28 -15.96 7.48
N GLY A 167 -8.02 -16.78 8.50
CA GLY A 167 -7.06 -16.43 9.55
C GLY A 167 -7.47 -15.11 10.25
N PRO A 168 -6.54 -14.17 10.46
CA PRO A 168 -6.81 -12.86 11.09
C PRO A 168 -7.46 -11.82 10.16
N VAL A 169 -7.64 -12.12 8.87
CA VAL A 169 -8.22 -11.18 7.90
C VAL A 169 -9.64 -11.60 7.55
N THR A 170 -10.56 -10.65 7.63
CA THR A 170 -11.91 -10.79 7.09
C THR A 170 -11.96 -10.24 5.67
N PHE A 171 -12.43 -11.06 4.74
CA PHE A 171 -12.74 -10.67 3.37
C PHE A 171 -14.25 -10.50 3.22
N TYR A 172 -14.67 -9.36 2.69
CA TYR A 172 -16.04 -9.04 2.36
C TYR A 172 -16.17 -9.05 0.84
N TYR A 173 -16.73 -10.13 0.29
CA TYR A 173 -17.00 -10.24 -1.15
C TYR A 173 -18.21 -9.41 -1.51
N VAL A 174 -17.96 -8.30 -2.21
CA VAL A 174 -18.97 -7.32 -2.58
C VAL A 174 -19.72 -7.84 -3.81
N ASN A 175 -19.01 -7.95 -4.92
CA ASN A 175 -19.52 -8.46 -6.19
C ASN A 175 -18.35 -8.78 -7.13
N SER A 176 -18.70 -9.23 -8.34
CA SER A 176 -17.78 -9.28 -9.47
C SER A 176 -18.49 -8.83 -10.73
N GLU A 177 -17.75 -8.21 -11.63
CA GLU A 177 -18.22 -7.73 -12.92
C GLU A 177 -17.35 -8.29 -14.04
N SER A 178 -17.95 -8.53 -15.19
CA SER A 178 -17.25 -8.97 -16.40
C SER A 178 -17.37 -7.93 -17.51
N GLN A 179 -16.27 -7.73 -18.24
CA GLN A 179 -16.20 -6.85 -19.40
C GLN A 179 -15.59 -7.61 -20.57
N THR A 180 -16.20 -7.50 -21.76
CA THR A 180 -15.68 -8.14 -22.98
C THR A 180 -14.44 -7.41 -23.48
N ALA A 181 -13.39 -8.16 -23.83
CA ALA A 181 -12.19 -7.67 -24.49
C ALA A 181 -12.29 -7.86 -26.02
N ASP A 182 -11.52 -7.08 -26.77
CA ASP A 182 -11.55 -7.05 -28.24
C ASP A 182 -11.27 -8.40 -28.92
N ASP A 183 -10.60 -9.31 -28.21
CA ASP A 183 -10.26 -10.65 -28.71
C ASP A 183 -11.27 -11.74 -28.33
N GLY A 184 -12.45 -11.33 -27.83
CA GLY A 184 -13.53 -12.24 -27.44
C GLY A 184 -13.31 -12.92 -26.08
N LYS A 185 -12.25 -12.55 -25.35
CA LYS A 185 -12.06 -12.92 -23.94
C LYS A 185 -12.78 -11.93 -23.03
N MET A 186 -12.72 -12.18 -21.72
CA MET A 186 -13.32 -11.34 -20.70
C MET A 186 -12.28 -10.89 -19.67
N LEU A 187 -12.46 -9.68 -19.18
CA LEU A 187 -11.88 -9.17 -17.94
C LEU A 187 -12.91 -9.37 -16.84
N LEU A 188 -12.61 -10.25 -15.89
CA LEU A 188 -13.42 -10.48 -14.69
C LEU A 188 -12.77 -9.74 -13.52
N THR A 189 -13.44 -8.73 -12.98
CA THR A 189 -12.99 -8.00 -11.79
C THR A 189 -13.79 -8.42 -10.58
N ILE A 190 -13.09 -8.79 -9.51
CA ILE A 190 -13.65 -9.16 -8.21
C ILE A 190 -13.41 -7.99 -7.26
N HIS A 191 -14.49 -7.48 -6.67
CA HIS A 191 -14.44 -6.39 -5.70
C HIS A 191 -14.57 -6.93 -4.28
N LEU A 192 -13.58 -6.61 -3.45
CA LEU A 192 -13.49 -7.05 -2.07
C LEU A 192 -13.24 -5.85 -1.15
N VAL A 193 -13.74 -5.94 0.08
CA VAL A 193 -13.17 -5.19 1.19
C VAL A 193 -12.40 -6.16 2.08
N VAL A 194 -11.19 -5.79 2.49
CA VAL A 194 -10.38 -6.57 3.43
C VAL A 194 -10.20 -5.80 4.72
N GLU A 195 -10.39 -6.49 5.85
CA GLU A 195 -10.18 -5.92 7.18
C GLU A 195 -9.34 -6.88 8.02
N ASN A 196 -8.25 -6.37 8.59
CA ASN A 196 -7.50 -7.09 9.60
C ASN A 196 -8.25 -7.02 10.94
N SER A 197 -8.83 -8.15 11.37
CA SER A 197 -9.55 -8.28 12.62
C SER A 197 -8.64 -8.50 13.84
N GLY A 198 -7.32 -8.63 13.61
CA GLY A 198 -6.30 -8.73 14.64
C GLY A 198 -5.89 -7.40 15.25
N ASN A 199 -4.89 -7.45 16.15
CA ASN A 199 -4.35 -6.27 16.85
C ASN A 199 -2.98 -5.84 16.32
N GLN A 200 -2.33 -6.66 15.50
CA GLN A 200 -1.04 -6.37 14.88
C GLN A 200 -1.25 -6.13 13.39
N GLU A 201 -0.39 -5.32 12.78
CA GLU A 201 -0.35 -5.15 11.33
C GLU A 201 -0.07 -6.49 10.63
N ILE A 202 -0.69 -6.66 9.47
CA ILE A 202 -0.52 -7.84 8.61
C ILE A 202 -0.41 -7.35 7.18
N THR A 203 0.42 -8.01 6.39
CA THR A 203 0.62 -7.64 4.99
C THR A 203 0.06 -8.73 4.08
N MET A 204 -0.76 -8.32 3.10
CA MET A 204 -1.12 -9.13 1.93
C MET A 204 0.05 -9.07 0.94
N THR A 205 0.47 -10.20 0.37
CA THR A 205 1.64 -10.29 -0.50
C THR A 205 1.38 -11.04 -1.81
N CYS A 206 1.93 -10.50 -2.89
CA CYS A 206 1.76 -10.99 -4.26
C CYS A 206 2.92 -10.49 -5.13
N LEU A 207 4.13 -10.95 -4.81
CA LEU A 207 5.37 -10.38 -5.37
C LEU A 207 5.50 -10.56 -6.89
N ARG A 208 4.98 -11.67 -7.43
CA ARG A 208 5.01 -11.98 -8.87
C ARG A 208 3.76 -12.73 -9.28
N GLN A 209 3.38 -12.61 -10.55
CA GLN A 209 2.18 -13.24 -11.09
C GLN A 209 2.24 -14.78 -11.06
N ASP A 210 3.42 -15.38 -11.25
CA ASP A 210 3.66 -16.83 -11.22
C ASP A 210 3.74 -17.41 -9.80
N SER A 211 3.91 -16.56 -8.78
CA SER A 211 4.07 -16.98 -7.39
C SER A 211 3.20 -16.14 -6.44
N CYS A 212 2.06 -15.65 -6.90
CA CYS A 212 1.16 -14.85 -6.10
C CYS A 212 0.38 -15.74 -5.12
N ASN A 213 0.11 -15.24 -3.93
CA ASN A 213 -0.71 -15.94 -2.95
C ASN A 213 -2.21 -15.92 -3.28
N TYR A 214 -2.59 -15.25 -4.37
CA TYR A 214 -3.97 -15.06 -4.80
C TYR A 214 -4.15 -15.50 -6.24
N ALA A 215 -5.19 -16.30 -6.48
CA ALA A 215 -5.54 -16.79 -7.80
C ALA A 215 -7.04 -17.03 -7.90
N LEU A 216 -7.57 -17.04 -9.11
CA LEU A 216 -8.93 -17.55 -9.36
C LEU A 216 -8.81 -19.04 -9.68
N SER A 217 -9.77 -19.87 -9.26
CA SER A 217 -9.78 -21.28 -9.61
C SER A 217 -11.17 -21.75 -10.01
N ASP A 218 -11.21 -22.63 -11.02
CA ASP A 218 -12.40 -23.38 -11.44
C ASP A 218 -12.47 -24.79 -10.81
N GLY A 219 -11.64 -25.04 -9.79
CA GLY A 219 -11.48 -26.33 -9.13
C GLY A 219 -10.55 -27.32 -9.84
N GLN A 220 -10.17 -27.07 -11.10
CA GLN A 220 -9.21 -27.90 -11.85
C GLN A 220 -7.87 -27.20 -12.02
N LYS A 221 -7.90 -25.90 -12.30
CA LYS A 221 -6.71 -25.08 -12.51
C LYS A 221 -6.79 -23.78 -11.73
N GLU A 222 -5.63 -23.18 -11.56
CA GLU A 222 -5.47 -21.83 -11.05
C GLU A 222 -5.21 -20.88 -12.21
N ILE A 223 -5.89 -19.73 -12.16
CA ILE A 223 -5.88 -18.68 -13.15
C ILE A 223 -5.23 -17.47 -12.46
N PRO A 224 -4.03 -17.06 -12.89
CA PRO A 224 -3.35 -15.93 -12.29
C PRO A 224 -4.11 -14.63 -12.59
N TYR A 225 -3.96 -13.65 -11.70
CA TYR A 225 -4.50 -12.31 -11.92
C TYR A 225 -3.83 -11.65 -13.14
N ALA A 226 -4.56 -10.76 -13.80
CA ALA A 226 -4.04 -9.84 -14.82
C ALA A 226 -3.60 -8.52 -14.17
N THR A 227 -4.45 -7.94 -13.32
CA THR A 227 -4.13 -6.75 -12.50
C THR A 227 -4.73 -6.90 -11.11
N ASN A 228 -4.19 -6.17 -10.13
CA ASN A 228 -4.74 -6.12 -8.78
C ASN A 228 -4.38 -4.79 -8.10
N THR A 229 -4.96 -4.53 -6.92
CA THR A 229 -4.75 -3.28 -6.17
C THR A 229 -3.37 -3.14 -5.53
N LEU A 230 -2.69 -4.23 -5.14
CA LEU A 230 -1.43 -4.21 -4.38
C LEU A 230 -0.31 -3.52 -5.20
N VAL A 231 0.30 -2.45 -4.70
CA VAL A 231 1.53 -1.91 -5.35
C VAL A 231 2.72 -2.76 -5.00
N TYR A 232 3.55 -3.03 -6.01
CA TYR A 232 4.78 -3.79 -5.86
C TYR A 232 4.55 -5.16 -5.21
N GLY A 233 3.33 -5.68 -5.31
CA GLY A 233 2.96 -6.97 -4.73
C GLY A 233 2.78 -6.95 -3.21
N SER A 234 2.47 -5.83 -2.59
CA SER A 234 2.12 -5.80 -1.16
C SER A 234 1.02 -4.81 -0.80
N LEU A 235 0.27 -5.11 0.25
CA LEU A 235 -0.65 -4.18 0.92
C LEU A 235 -0.64 -4.45 2.43
N THR A 236 -0.15 -3.49 3.21
CA THR A 236 -0.25 -3.53 4.68
C THR A 236 -1.66 -3.19 5.15
N LEU A 237 -2.17 -4.01 6.07
CA LEU A 237 -3.47 -3.89 6.71
C LEU A 237 -3.29 -3.58 8.21
N PRO A 238 -3.42 -2.32 8.61
CA PRO A 238 -3.52 -1.96 10.02
C PRO A 238 -4.73 -2.61 10.68
N ALA A 239 -4.64 -2.84 11.98
CA ALA A 239 -5.75 -3.38 12.77
C ALA A 239 -7.03 -2.54 12.56
N LYS A 240 -8.15 -3.23 12.31
CA LYS A 240 -9.51 -2.66 12.22
C LYS A 240 -9.66 -1.53 11.20
N THR A 241 -8.84 -1.55 10.15
CA THR A 241 -8.89 -0.55 9.08
C THR A 241 -9.24 -1.26 7.76
N PRO A 242 -10.51 -1.24 7.34
CA PRO A 242 -10.91 -1.86 6.08
C PRO A 242 -10.30 -1.14 4.87
N LYS A 243 -9.99 -1.89 3.81
CA LYS A 243 -9.50 -1.39 2.53
C LYS A 243 -10.22 -2.07 1.37
N LEU A 244 -10.57 -1.29 0.34
CA LEU A 244 -11.03 -1.84 -0.94
C LEU A 244 -9.85 -2.47 -1.68
N VAL A 245 -10.04 -3.68 -2.17
CA VAL A 245 -9.09 -4.39 -3.03
C VAL A 245 -9.82 -5.06 -4.18
N ASP A 246 -9.29 -4.85 -5.37
CA ASP A 246 -9.80 -5.39 -6.63
C ASP A 246 -8.78 -6.37 -7.21
N TRP A 247 -9.31 -7.46 -7.77
CA TRP A 247 -8.54 -8.46 -8.49
C TRP A 247 -9.17 -8.68 -9.85
N THR A 248 -8.41 -8.44 -10.92
CA THR A 248 -8.88 -8.64 -12.29
C THR A 248 -8.21 -9.85 -12.91
N PHE A 249 -8.99 -10.70 -13.56
CA PHE A 249 -8.55 -11.90 -14.25
C PHE A 249 -8.91 -11.78 -15.73
N TYR A 250 -8.03 -12.25 -16.60
CA TYR A 250 -8.23 -12.19 -18.04
C TYR A 250 -8.29 -13.60 -18.63
N GLY A 251 -9.36 -13.91 -19.35
CA GLY A 251 -9.53 -15.24 -19.91
C GLY A 251 -10.91 -15.51 -20.48
N ILE A 252 -11.12 -16.77 -20.84
CA ILE A 252 -12.45 -17.29 -21.18
C ILE A 252 -12.99 -17.95 -19.92
N PHE A 253 -14.06 -17.39 -19.38
CA PHE A 253 -14.73 -17.91 -18.19
C PHE A 253 -16.07 -18.53 -18.57
N ASP A 254 -16.35 -19.69 -18.02
CA ASP A 254 -17.60 -20.41 -18.24
C ASP A 254 -18.56 -20.04 -17.12
N THR A 255 -19.56 -19.19 -17.40
CA THR A 255 -20.51 -18.70 -16.39
C THR A 255 -21.39 -19.80 -15.79
N SER A 256 -21.35 -21.03 -16.32
CA SER A 256 -22.03 -22.19 -15.73
C SER A 256 -21.20 -22.91 -14.66
N LYS A 257 -19.91 -22.59 -14.53
CA LYS A 257 -19.01 -23.19 -13.53
C LYS A 257 -18.93 -22.35 -12.27
N ASP A 258 -18.68 -23.04 -11.17
CA ASP A 258 -18.29 -22.41 -9.91
C ASP A 258 -16.83 -21.99 -9.95
N TYR A 259 -16.58 -20.76 -9.51
CA TYR A 259 -15.23 -20.23 -9.34
C TYR A 259 -14.99 -19.89 -7.87
N SER A 260 -13.72 -19.94 -7.48
CA SER A 260 -13.28 -19.52 -6.16
C SER A 260 -12.05 -18.65 -6.25
N PHE A 261 -12.05 -17.54 -5.52
CA PHE A 261 -10.86 -16.75 -5.26
C PHE A 261 -10.07 -17.42 -4.14
N LEU A 262 -8.86 -17.86 -4.45
CA LEU A 262 -7.97 -18.59 -3.55
C LEU A 262 -7.07 -17.60 -2.82
N ILE A 263 -6.85 -17.86 -1.52
CA ILE A 263 -5.93 -17.13 -0.66
C ILE A 263 -4.95 -18.15 -0.07
N LYS A 264 -3.65 -17.91 -0.22
CA LYS A 264 -2.57 -18.80 0.24
C LYS A 264 -1.49 -18.02 1.00
N GLU A 265 -1.91 -17.20 1.93
CA GLU A 265 -1.01 -16.37 2.73
C GLU A 265 -0.45 -17.15 3.93
N PRO A 266 0.76 -16.83 4.42
CA PRO A 266 1.32 -17.47 5.61
C PRO A 266 0.43 -17.28 6.86
N TRP A 267 -0.29 -16.17 6.94
CA TRP A 267 -1.21 -15.87 8.04
C TRP A 267 -2.60 -16.50 7.87
N GLY A 268 -2.93 -17.06 6.70
CA GLY A 268 -4.23 -17.67 6.44
C GLY A 268 -4.37 -18.21 5.03
N THR A 269 -4.91 -19.43 4.91
CA THR A 269 -5.24 -20.06 3.64
C THR A 269 -6.73 -20.36 3.58
N GLY A 270 -7.36 -20.11 2.44
CA GLY A 270 -8.79 -20.32 2.26
C GLY A 270 -9.25 -20.02 0.84
N SER A 271 -10.56 -20.05 0.64
CA SER A 271 -11.19 -19.70 -0.63
C SER A 271 -12.51 -18.97 -0.43
N ILE A 272 -12.85 -18.12 -1.39
CA ILE A 272 -14.09 -17.34 -1.43
C ILE A 272 -14.83 -17.71 -2.72
N PRO A 273 -16.06 -18.27 -2.64
CA PRO A 273 -16.86 -18.54 -3.84
C PRO A 273 -17.19 -17.25 -4.60
N ILE A 274 -16.99 -17.27 -5.93
CA ILE A 274 -17.17 -16.11 -6.81
C ILE A 274 -18.31 -16.38 -7.79
N LYS A 275 -19.21 -15.40 -7.93
CA LYS A 275 -20.31 -15.46 -8.89
C LYS A 275 -19.97 -14.63 -10.12
N ILE A 276 -19.59 -15.28 -11.21
CA ILE A 276 -19.37 -14.59 -12.49
C ILE A 276 -20.72 -14.16 -13.04
N ARG A 277 -20.87 -12.86 -13.28
CA ARG A 277 -22.07 -12.23 -13.84
C ARG A 277 -21.70 -11.34 -15.02
#